data_AF-A0A3D9L6K9-F1
#
_entry.id   AF-A0A3D9L6K9-F1
#
_cell.length_a   1.000
_cell.length_b   1.000
_cell.length_c   1.000
_cell.angle_alpha   90.00
_cell.angle_beta   90.00
_cell.angle_gamma   90.00
#
_symmetry.space_group_name_H-M   'P 1'
#
loop_
_entity.id
_entity.type
_entity.pdbx_description
1 polymer ?
#
loop_
_entity_poly.entity_id
_entity_poly.type
_entity_poly.pdbx_seq_one_letter_code
_entity_poly.pdbx_strand_id
1 'polypeptide(L)'
;MKLKKCVLILISVLLFVSPASAQSYEDFSAYLAAIRPQAAAGTIPALPYGWLRTNANDVSLVADIQTGAEDTVQIIRRVAYQAAEVVVGASSSSAIRQNAFSVLMSGLSDNDLALQGIVLQLLATQDGALFSDEDLRVLISKLDAGIPGKEALLKLLGRLNASEATEEIRQFTTAGNKATIRWAAYLALARLGDEEAIDRLIQKVNGLTVNSDVVYDILPGLIYTRQKEVFDLLVKELYNDERNCEPADPDQYRPIRCGYRIMELLAPHVEGFPVAVSASGDLDTRNYRQALLGVREWFAANPNYQLTEPRD
;
A
#
# COMPACT_ATOMS: atom_id res chain seq x y z
N MET A 1 -18.31 69.21 15.67
CA MET A 1 -18.01 68.61 16.98
C MET A 1 -18.89 67.37 17.21
N LYS A 2 -18.51 66.19 16.70
CA LYS A 2 -19.09 64.89 17.09
C LYS A 2 -18.03 63.79 16.93
N LEU A 3 -17.48 63.35 18.05
CA LEU A 3 -16.57 62.21 18.17
C LEU A 3 -17.36 60.90 17.94
N LYS A 4 -16.98 60.09 16.94
CA LYS A 4 -17.44 58.70 16.83
C LYS A 4 -16.38 57.79 17.43
N LYS A 5 -16.74 57.09 18.51
CA LYS A 5 -15.93 56.07 19.18
C LYS A 5 -15.96 54.78 18.34
N CYS A 6 -14.78 54.31 17.90
CA CYS A 6 -14.59 52.94 17.43
C CYS A 6 -14.43 52.03 18.65
N VAL A 7 -15.30 51.03 18.78
CA VAL A 7 -15.19 49.96 19.76
C VAL A 7 -14.55 48.77 19.04
N LEU A 8 -13.33 48.40 19.46
CA LEU A 8 -12.62 47.22 19.00
C LEU A 8 -13.09 46.04 19.87
N ILE A 9 -13.81 45.08 19.29
CA ILE A 9 -14.19 43.84 19.98
C ILE A 9 -13.10 42.80 19.69
N LEU A 10 -12.28 42.50 20.71
CA LEU A 10 -11.29 41.44 20.68
C LEU A 10 -12.01 40.11 21.00
N ILE A 11 -12.22 39.25 20.01
CA ILE A 11 -12.75 37.90 20.23
C ILE A 11 -11.55 36.99 20.51
N SER A 12 -11.30 36.68 21.79
CA SER A 12 -10.39 35.61 22.20
C SER A 12 -11.03 34.25 21.95
N VAL A 13 -10.62 33.59 20.87
CA VAL A 13 -10.92 32.18 20.64
C VAL A 13 -9.99 31.35 21.53
N LEU A 14 -10.49 30.91 22.70
CA LEU A 14 -9.86 29.89 23.52
C LEU A 14 -10.07 28.53 22.85
N LEU A 15 -9.08 28.08 22.07
CA LEU A 15 -8.98 26.68 21.66
C LEU A 15 -8.56 25.86 22.88
N PHE A 16 -9.54 25.25 23.55
CA PHE A 16 -9.29 24.18 24.52
C PHE A 16 -8.79 22.95 23.76
N VAL A 17 -7.47 22.83 23.62
CA VAL A 17 -6.83 21.56 23.28
C VAL A 17 -6.81 20.74 24.56
N SER A 18 -7.85 19.95 24.79
CA SER A 18 -7.85 18.96 25.86
C SER A 18 -6.69 17.99 25.60
N PRO A 19 -5.74 17.81 26.54
CA PRO A 19 -4.72 16.80 26.38
C PRO A 19 -5.42 15.45 26.26
N ALA A 20 -5.12 14.73 25.19
CA ALA A 20 -5.56 13.35 25.00
C ALA A 20 -4.91 12.50 26.10
N SER A 21 -5.51 12.49 27.28
CA SER A 21 -5.20 11.53 28.33
C SER A 21 -5.34 10.15 27.71
N ALA A 22 -4.28 9.36 27.80
CA ALA A 22 -4.27 7.95 27.39
C ALA A 22 -5.40 7.24 28.15
N GLN A 23 -6.58 7.16 27.55
CA GLN A 23 -7.69 6.41 28.09
C GLN A 23 -7.32 4.94 28.00
N SER A 24 -7.14 4.32 29.16
CA SER A 24 -7.03 2.87 29.26
C SER A 24 -8.44 2.30 29.13
N TYR A 25 -8.69 1.60 28.04
CA TYR A 25 -9.92 0.83 27.86
C TYR A 25 -9.70 -0.57 28.42
N GLU A 26 -10.71 -1.11 29.10
CA GLU A 26 -10.65 -2.47 29.65
C GLU A 26 -10.62 -3.52 28.53
N ASP A 27 -11.46 -3.33 27.51
CA ASP A 27 -11.53 -4.16 26.31
C ASP A 27 -11.87 -3.32 25.06
N PHE A 28 -11.93 -3.96 23.89
CA PHE A 28 -12.20 -3.26 22.63
C PHE A 28 -13.67 -2.86 22.52
N SER A 29 -14.58 -3.69 23.03
CA SER A 29 -16.01 -3.35 23.14
C SER A 29 -16.26 -2.03 23.90
N ALA A 30 -15.58 -1.81 25.03
CA ALA A 30 -15.64 -0.59 25.82
C ALA A 30 -15.07 0.61 25.04
N TYR A 31 -13.99 0.41 24.29
CA TYR A 31 -13.47 1.42 23.37
C TYR A 31 -14.51 1.80 22.32
N LEU A 32 -15.11 0.82 21.63
CA LEU A 32 -16.15 1.06 20.60
C LEU A 32 -17.36 1.81 21.17
N ALA A 33 -17.82 1.43 22.37
CA ALA A 33 -18.90 2.10 23.07
C ALA A 33 -18.57 3.57 23.39
N ALA A 34 -17.34 3.84 23.85
CA ALA A 34 -16.88 5.19 24.20
C ALA A 34 -16.79 6.12 22.97
N ILE A 35 -16.35 5.61 21.82
CA ILE A 35 -16.23 6.43 20.60
C ILE A 35 -17.55 6.57 19.84
N ARG A 36 -18.56 5.73 20.12
CA ARG A 36 -19.83 5.68 19.38
C ARG A 36 -20.52 7.04 19.23
N PRO A 37 -20.65 7.89 20.27
CA PRO A 37 -21.31 9.18 20.10
C PRO A 37 -20.59 10.10 19.11
N GLN A 38 -19.25 10.09 19.11
CA GLN A 38 -18.43 10.89 18.19
C GLN A 38 -18.47 10.33 16.77
N ALA A 39 -18.42 9.00 16.64
CA ALA A 39 -18.58 8.28 15.37
C ALA A 39 -19.95 8.56 14.73
N ALA A 40 -21.02 8.58 15.53
CA ALA A 40 -22.36 8.94 15.05
C ALA A 40 -22.45 10.41 14.60
N ALA A 41 -21.61 11.29 15.17
CA ALA A 41 -21.46 12.69 14.74
C ALA A 41 -20.51 12.87 13.54
N GLY A 42 -20.04 11.78 12.93
CA GLY A 42 -19.15 11.82 11.76
C GLY A 42 -17.66 12.02 12.09
N THR A 43 -17.28 11.99 13.36
CA THR A 43 -15.87 12.11 13.77
C THR A 43 -15.19 10.74 13.71
N ILE A 44 -14.04 10.68 13.04
CA ILE A 44 -13.22 9.47 12.96
C ILE A 44 -12.27 9.45 14.17
N PRO A 45 -12.42 8.50 15.11
CA PRO A 45 -11.57 8.43 16.29
C PRO A 45 -10.21 7.82 15.97
N ALA A 46 -9.21 8.12 16.80
CA ALA A 46 -7.89 7.50 16.71
C ALA A 46 -7.93 6.05 17.25
N LEU A 47 -7.41 5.11 16.47
CA LEU A 47 -7.35 3.70 16.85
C LEU A 47 -6.32 3.48 17.98
N PRO A 48 -6.60 2.64 19.01
CA PRO A 48 -5.68 2.38 20.11
C PRO A 48 -4.60 1.35 19.69
N TYR A 49 -3.76 1.70 18.71
CA TYR A 49 -2.78 0.79 18.08
C TYR A 49 -1.89 0.05 19.08
N GLY A 50 -1.36 0.73 20.10
CA GLY A 50 -0.49 0.10 21.10
C GLY A 50 -1.21 -0.98 21.90
N TRP A 51 -2.47 -0.74 22.27
CA TRP A 51 -3.30 -1.69 22.99
C TRP A 51 -3.69 -2.87 22.09
N LEU A 52 -4.10 -2.61 20.84
CA LEU A 52 -4.44 -3.66 19.88
C LEU A 52 -3.26 -4.61 19.63
N ARG A 53 -2.05 -4.08 19.43
CA ARG A 53 -0.85 -4.90 19.22
C ARG A 53 -0.50 -5.75 20.44
N THR A 54 -0.65 -5.19 21.65
CA THR A 54 -0.38 -5.90 22.90
C THR A 54 -1.36 -7.06 23.12
N ASN A 55 -2.61 -6.89 22.69
CA ASN A 55 -3.69 -7.87 22.87
C ASN A 55 -3.99 -8.67 21.59
N ALA A 56 -3.13 -8.62 20.57
CA ALA A 56 -3.39 -9.26 19.27
C ALA A 56 -3.49 -10.80 19.32
N ASN A 57 -3.13 -11.43 20.44
CA ASN A 57 -3.28 -12.87 20.68
C ASN A 57 -4.52 -13.22 21.54
N ASP A 58 -5.37 -12.25 21.85
CA ASP A 58 -6.63 -12.48 22.57
C ASP A 58 -7.76 -12.83 21.60
N VAL A 59 -8.40 -13.99 21.80
CA VAL A 59 -9.53 -14.44 20.98
C VAL A 59 -10.76 -13.55 21.20
N SER A 60 -10.97 -13.01 22.40
CA SER A 60 -12.09 -12.13 22.71
C SER A 60 -12.01 -10.81 21.95
N LEU A 61 -10.79 -10.30 21.69
CA LEU A 61 -10.57 -9.13 20.85
C LEU A 61 -11.12 -9.33 19.43
N VAL A 62 -10.91 -10.51 18.83
CA VAL A 62 -11.44 -10.78 17.49
C VAL A 62 -12.98 -10.81 17.48
N ALA A 63 -13.59 -11.34 18.55
CA ALA A 63 -15.04 -11.35 18.69
C ALA A 63 -15.62 -9.93 18.85
N ASP A 64 -14.94 -9.05 19.61
CA ASP A 64 -15.30 -7.64 19.71
C ASP A 64 -15.17 -6.92 18.36
N ILE A 65 -14.09 -7.19 17.61
CA ILE A 65 -13.85 -6.64 16.28
C ILE A 65 -14.95 -7.09 15.30
N GLN A 66 -15.30 -8.38 15.28
CA GLN A 66 -16.42 -8.92 14.50
C GLN A 66 -17.72 -8.18 14.82
N THR A 67 -18.04 -8.03 16.11
CA THR A 67 -19.23 -7.29 16.56
C THR A 67 -19.23 -5.85 16.06
N GLY A 68 -18.08 -5.17 16.12
CA GLY A 68 -17.93 -3.82 15.58
C GLY A 68 -18.07 -3.73 14.06
N ALA A 69 -17.67 -4.77 13.32
CA ALA A 69 -17.82 -4.84 11.86
C ALA A 69 -19.29 -5.01 11.43
N GLU A 70 -20.16 -5.46 12.33
CA GLU A 70 -21.61 -5.60 12.09
C GLU A 70 -22.41 -4.37 12.56
N ASP A 71 -21.73 -3.32 13.02
CA ASP A 71 -22.37 -2.15 13.61
C ASP A 71 -23.19 -1.31 12.61
N THR A 72 -24.26 -0.68 13.09
CA THR A 72 -25.09 0.21 12.29
C THR A 72 -24.39 1.52 11.90
N VAL A 73 -23.40 1.96 12.67
CA VAL A 73 -22.62 3.18 12.42
C VAL A 73 -21.42 2.87 11.52
N GLN A 74 -21.40 3.47 10.32
CA GLN A 74 -20.33 3.28 9.32
C GLN A 74 -18.91 3.48 9.90
N ILE A 75 -18.72 4.51 10.72
CA ILE A 75 -17.40 4.79 11.33
C ILE A 75 -16.98 3.71 12.32
N ILE A 76 -17.92 3.06 13.03
CA ILE A 76 -17.59 1.93 13.92
C ILE A 76 -17.14 0.73 13.10
N ARG A 77 -17.85 0.40 12.01
CA ARG A 77 -17.42 -0.67 11.09
C ARG A 77 -16.03 -0.41 10.50
N ARG A 78 -15.76 0.84 10.07
CA ARG A 78 -14.41 1.25 9.62
C ARG A 78 -13.34 0.97 10.66
N VAL A 79 -13.58 1.40 11.90
CA VAL A 79 -12.64 1.22 13.02
C VAL A 79 -12.42 -0.26 13.30
N ALA A 80 -13.46 -1.10 13.20
CA ALA A 80 -13.36 -2.54 13.33
C ALA A 80 -12.49 -3.18 12.23
N TYR A 81 -12.70 -2.83 10.96
CA TYR A 81 -11.84 -3.33 9.87
C TYR A 81 -10.38 -2.90 10.05
N GLN A 82 -10.13 -1.66 10.48
CA GLN A 82 -8.76 -1.21 10.77
C GLN A 82 -8.15 -1.96 11.98
N ALA A 83 -8.94 -2.26 13.01
CA ALA A 83 -8.48 -3.08 14.13
C ALA A 83 -8.16 -4.52 13.69
N ALA A 84 -8.97 -5.10 12.81
CA ALA A 84 -8.72 -6.42 12.23
C ALA A 84 -7.36 -6.46 11.52
N GLU A 85 -7.04 -5.47 10.68
CA GLU A 85 -5.73 -5.36 10.00
C GLU A 85 -4.57 -5.33 11.00
N VAL A 86 -4.69 -4.56 12.08
CA VAL A 86 -3.65 -4.51 13.13
C VAL A 86 -3.48 -5.89 13.79
N VAL A 87 -4.57 -6.60 14.08
CA VAL A 87 -4.51 -7.95 14.68
C VAL A 87 -3.88 -8.96 13.72
N VAL A 88 -4.22 -8.92 12.43
CA VAL A 88 -3.61 -9.80 11.41
C VAL A 88 -2.09 -9.61 11.34
N GLY A 89 -1.61 -8.37 11.42
CA GLY A 89 -0.19 -8.06 11.35
C GLY A 89 0.59 -8.27 12.65
N ALA A 90 -0.07 -8.19 13.81
CA ALA A 90 0.60 -8.25 15.12
C ALA A 90 0.47 -9.60 15.85
N SER A 91 -0.53 -10.42 15.51
CA SER A 91 -0.76 -11.69 16.18
C SER A 91 0.29 -12.73 15.81
N SER A 92 0.78 -13.47 16.81
CA SER A 92 1.66 -14.63 16.60
C SER A 92 0.87 -15.92 16.37
N SER A 93 -0.44 -15.91 16.61
CA SER A 93 -1.32 -17.08 16.43
C SER A 93 -1.90 -17.09 15.02
N SER A 94 -1.58 -18.12 14.24
CA SER A 94 -2.12 -18.28 12.87
C SER A 94 -3.64 -18.36 12.84
N ALA A 95 -4.26 -19.01 13.83
CA ALA A 95 -5.71 -19.09 13.94
C ALA A 95 -6.35 -17.72 14.19
N ILE A 96 -5.74 -16.89 15.04
CA ILE A 96 -6.24 -15.53 15.31
C ILE A 96 -6.02 -14.63 14.10
N ARG A 97 -4.86 -14.72 13.43
CA ARG A 97 -4.63 -14.03 12.15
C ARG A 97 -5.70 -14.39 11.14
N GLN A 98 -6.01 -15.68 10.96
CA GLN A 98 -7.03 -16.10 9.99
C GLN A 98 -8.42 -15.59 10.36
N ASN A 99 -8.81 -15.64 11.64
CA ASN A 99 -10.12 -15.15 12.08
C ASN A 99 -10.26 -13.63 11.87
N ALA A 100 -9.25 -12.85 12.23
CA ALA A 100 -9.24 -11.41 11.99
C ALA A 100 -9.23 -11.08 10.48
N PHE A 101 -8.50 -11.87 9.69
CA PHE A 101 -8.49 -11.75 8.23
C PHE A 101 -9.88 -12.04 7.63
N SER A 102 -10.62 -13.03 8.14
CA SER A 102 -12.00 -13.29 7.72
C SER A 102 -12.93 -12.10 7.98
N VAL A 103 -12.71 -11.31 9.05
CA VAL A 103 -13.44 -10.05 9.28
C VAL A 103 -13.11 -9.01 8.22
N LEU A 104 -11.86 -8.93 7.75
CA LEU A 104 -11.51 -8.06 6.61
C LEU A 104 -12.23 -8.53 5.35
N MET A 105 -12.18 -9.82 5.03
CA MET A 105 -12.84 -10.37 3.84
C MET A 105 -14.36 -10.14 3.84
N SER A 106 -15.03 -10.24 5.00
CA SER A 106 -16.46 -9.93 5.10
C SER A 106 -16.79 -8.48 4.77
N GLY A 107 -15.85 -7.56 5.01
CA GLY A 107 -15.99 -6.14 4.69
C GLY A 107 -16.10 -5.83 3.20
N LEU A 108 -15.72 -6.75 2.31
CA LEU A 108 -15.99 -6.63 0.87
C LEU A 108 -17.49 -6.71 0.53
N SER A 109 -18.32 -7.15 1.47
CA SER A 109 -19.78 -7.22 1.35
C SER A 109 -20.49 -6.17 2.21
N ASP A 110 -19.76 -5.18 2.73
CA ASP A 110 -20.36 -4.07 3.48
C ASP A 110 -21.36 -3.30 2.61
N ASN A 111 -22.48 -2.83 3.16
CA ASN A 111 -23.46 -2.07 2.40
C ASN A 111 -22.93 -0.70 1.93
N ASP A 112 -21.83 -0.23 2.50
CA ASP A 112 -21.19 1.02 2.13
C ASP A 112 -20.00 0.80 1.17
N LEU A 113 -20.12 1.32 -0.05
CA LEU A 113 -19.07 1.19 -1.08
C LEU A 113 -17.74 1.83 -0.69
N ALA A 114 -17.74 2.91 0.10
CA ALA A 114 -16.50 3.53 0.54
C ALA A 114 -15.77 2.64 1.55
N LEU A 115 -16.50 1.94 2.43
CA LEU A 115 -15.93 0.93 3.31
C LEU A 115 -15.38 -0.26 2.53
N GLN A 116 -16.08 -0.77 1.51
CA GLN A 116 -15.54 -1.83 0.65
C GLN A 116 -14.20 -1.42 0.02
N GLY A 117 -14.08 -0.17 -0.44
CA GLY A 117 -12.83 0.37 -0.97
C GLY A 117 -11.70 0.48 0.06
N ILE A 118 -12.02 0.86 1.30
CA ILE A 118 -11.05 0.88 2.41
C ILE A 118 -10.60 -0.54 2.75
N VAL A 119 -11.54 -1.47 2.90
CA VAL A 119 -11.26 -2.89 3.18
C VAL A 119 -10.36 -3.48 2.10
N LEU A 120 -10.62 -3.19 0.84
CA LEU A 120 -9.76 -3.61 -0.26
C LEU A 120 -8.32 -3.10 -0.13
N GLN A 121 -8.14 -1.84 0.30
CA GLN A 121 -6.80 -1.30 0.56
C GLN A 121 -6.12 -2.01 1.74
N LEU A 122 -6.87 -2.34 2.80
CA LEU A 122 -6.33 -3.11 3.93
C LEU A 122 -5.92 -4.53 3.49
N LEU A 123 -6.77 -5.22 2.72
CA LEU A 123 -6.49 -6.54 2.15
C LEU A 123 -5.25 -6.51 1.23
N ALA A 124 -5.06 -5.43 0.47
CA ALA A 124 -3.93 -5.30 -0.44
C ALA A 124 -2.56 -5.35 0.27
N THR A 125 -2.51 -5.06 1.57
CA THR A 125 -1.30 -5.09 2.40
C THR A 125 -1.06 -6.43 3.11
N GLN A 126 -2.00 -7.37 3.05
CA GLN A 126 -1.90 -8.64 3.77
C GLN A 126 -1.02 -9.64 3.03
N ASP A 127 -0.35 -10.47 3.81
CA ASP A 127 0.40 -11.68 3.39
C ASP A 127 -0.48 -12.55 2.46
N GLY A 128 0.10 -12.99 1.35
CA GLY A 128 -0.59 -13.77 0.33
C GLY A 128 -1.06 -15.14 0.83
N ALA A 129 -0.35 -15.72 1.79
CA ALA A 129 -0.65 -17.04 2.35
C ALA A 129 -1.94 -17.08 3.19
N LEU A 130 -2.53 -15.92 3.53
CA LEU A 130 -3.81 -15.83 4.23
C LEU A 130 -5.03 -16.01 3.31
N PHE A 131 -4.85 -15.83 2.00
CA PHE A 131 -5.94 -15.92 1.03
C PHE A 131 -6.16 -17.38 0.62
N SER A 132 -7.40 -17.83 0.73
CA SER A 132 -7.84 -19.12 0.18
C SER A 132 -8.33 -18.98 -1.27
N ASP A 133 -8.50 -20.10 -1.95
CA ASP A 133 -9.14 -20.15 -3.27
C ASP A 133 -10.57 -19.58 -3.26
N GLU A 134 -11.28 -19.68 -2.13
CA GLU A 134 -12.59 -19.04 -1.97
C GLU A 134 -12.47 -17.52 -1.91
N ASP A 135 -11.49 -17.00 -1.17
CA ASP A 135 -11.23 -15.56 -1.07
C ASP A 135 -10.86 -14.97 -2.44
N LEU A 136 -10.09 -15.71 -3.23
CA LEU A 136 -9.77 -15.36 -4.62
C LEU A 136 -11.03 -15.23 -5.47
N ARG A 137 -11.95 -16.21 -5.40
CA ARG A 137 -13.25 -16.14 -6.10
C ARG A 137 -14.08 -14.95 -5.65
N VAL A 138 -14.09 -14.64 -4.36
CA VAL A 138 -14.74 -13.44 -3.83
C VAL A 138 -14.12 -12.18 -4.43
N LEU A 139 -12.80 -12.04 -4.44
CA LEU A 139 -12.10 -10.88 -5.03
C LEU A 139 -12.39 -10.72 -6.52
N ILE A 140 -12.36 -11.80 -7.29
CA ILE A 140 -12.66 -11.81 -8.73
C ILE A 140 -14.09 -11.32 -8.97
N SER A 141 -15.06 -11.79 -8.18
CA SER A 141 -16.46 -11.33 -8.28
C SER A 141 -16.62 -9.81 -8.07
N LYS A 142 -15.66 -9.16 -7.40
CA LYS A 142 -15.67 -7.71 -7.16
C LYS A 142 -15.11 -6.90 -8.33
N LEU A 143 -14.53 -7.51 -9.35
CA LEU A 143 -14.08 -6.80 -10.56
C LEU A 143 -15.23 -6.10 -11.27
N ASP A 144 -16.40 -6.74 -11.36
CA ASP A 144 -17.59 -6.17 -11.98
C ASP A 144 -18.36 -5.22 -11.06
N ALA A 145 -18.03 -5.22 -9.76
CA ALA A 145 -18.68 -4.35 -8.79
C ALA A 145 -18.25 -2.88 -8.98
N GLY A 146 -19.16 -1.96 -8.64
CA GLY A 146 -18.92 -0.51 -8.62
C GLY A 146 -18.06 -0.04 -7.44
N ILE A 147 -17.13 -0.87 -6.96
CA ILE A 147 -16.34 -0.57 -5.77
C ILE A 147 -15.25 0.46 -6.08
N PRO A 148 -15.02 1.44 -5.17
CA PRO A 148 -13.82 2.27 -5.20
C PRO A 148 -12.54 1.43 -5.05
N GLY A 149 -11.42 1.97 -5.51
CA GLY A 149 -10.11 1.34 -5.34
C GLY A 149 -9.84 0.16 -6.29
N LYS A 150 -10.50 0.13 -7.46
CA LYS A 150 -10.34 -0.95 -8.45
C LYS A 150 -8.88 -1.19 -8.86
N GLU A 151 -8.04 -0.15 -8.86
CA GLU A 151 -6.60 -0.30 -9.08
C GLU A 151 -5.94 -1.23 -8.06
N ALA A 152 -6.32 -1.14 -6.78
CA ALA A 152 -5.81 -2.00 -5.72
C ALA A 152 -6.29 -3.44 -5.89
N LEU A 153 -7.54 -3.66 -6.30
CA LEU A 153 -8.07 -5.01 -6.58
C LEU A 153 -7.30 -5.69 -7.71
N LEU A 154 -7.12 -4.99 -8.83
CA LEU A 154 -6.38 -5.53 -9.98
C LEU A 154 -4.96 -5.95 -9.57
N LYS A 155 -4.24 -5.07 -8.86
CA LYS A 155 -2.89 -5.37 -8.36
C LYS A 155 -2.90 -6.45 -7.26
N LEU A 156 -3.96 -6.57 -6.46
CA LEU A 156 -4.06 -7.65 -5.48
C LEU A 156 -4.19 -9.00 -6.20
N LEU A 157 -5.08 -9.11 -7.18
CA LEU A 157 -5.26 -10.34 -7.97
C LEU A 157 -3.98 -10.77 -8.69
N GLY A 158 -3.26 -9.81 -9.30
CA GLY A 158 -1.95 -10.11 -9.88
C GLY A 158 -0.91 -10.52 -8.82
N ARG A 159 -0.94 -9.92 -7.62
CA ARG A 159 -0.05 -10.29 -6.51
C ARG A 159 -0.27 -11.72 -6.04
N LEU A 160 -1.53 -12.11 -5.89
CA LEU A 160 -1.97 -13.43 -5.44
C LEU A 160 -1.93 -14.49 -6.54
N ASN A 161 -1.38 -14.16 -7.72
CA ASN A 161 -1.27 -15.07 -8.86
C ASN A 161 -2.62 -15.67 -9.31
N ALA A 162 -3.68 -14.86 -9.29
CA ALA A 162 -5.05 -15.26 -9.67
C ALA A 162 -5.19 -15.42 -11.20
N SER A 163 -4.54 -16.43 -11.76
CA SER A 163 -4.46 -16.69 -13.22
C SER A 163 -5.83 -16.85 -13.88
N GLU A 164 -6.82 -17.35 -13.15
CA GLU A 164 -8.20 -17.51 -13.58
C GLU A 164 -8.93 -16.17 -13.82
N ALA A 165 -8.41 -15.06 -13.29
CA ALA A 165 -8.97 -13.72 -13.45
C ALA A 165 -8.43 -12.98 -14.69
N THR A 166 -7.56 -13.62 -15.47
CA THR A 166 -6.81 -12.96 -16.56
C THR A 166 -7.74 -12.30 -17.57
N GLU A 167 -8.81 -12.98 -17.99
CA GLU A 167 -9.72 -12.46 -19.01
C GLU A 167 -10.60 -11.32 -18.48
N GLU A 168 -11.04 -11.41 -17.22
CA GLU A 168 -11.76 -10.35 -16.52
C GLU A 168 -10.87 -9.11 -16.36
N ILE A 169 -9.61 -9.29 -15.95
CA ILE A 169 -8.63 -8.20 -15.84
C ILE A 169 -8.38 -7.55 -17.20
N ARG A 170 -8.31 -8.34 -18.30
CA ARG A 170 -8.07 -7.84 -19.66
C ARG A 170 -9.10 -6.79 -20.09
N GLN A 171 -10.36 -6.92 -19.66
CA GLN A 171 -11.42 -5.96 -19.97
C GLN A 171 -11.10 -4.53 -19.48
N PHE A 172 -10.32 -4.42 -18.39
CA PHE A 172 -9.91 -3.15 -17.80
C PHE A 172 -8.77 -2.45 -18.53
N THR A 173 -8.13 -3.09 -19.51
CA THR A 173 -7.06 -2.48 -20.33
C THR A 173 -7.60 -1.58 -21.45
N THR A 174 -8.90 -1.66 -21.73
CA THR A 174 -9.56 -0.98 -22.86
C THR A 174 -9.70 0.53 -22.65
N ALA A 175 -9.69 1.31 -23.74
CA ALA A 175 -9.68 2.77 -23.70
C ALA A 175 -10.86 3.43 -22.96
N GLY A 176 -11.99 2.72 -22.79
CA GLY A 176 -13.15 3.20 -22.03
C GLY A 176 -12.92 3.31 -20.51
N ASN A 177 -11.91 2.62 -19.98
CA ASN A 177 -11.55 2.68 -18.57
C ASN A 177 -10.65 3.88 -18.25
N LYS A 178 -10.64 4.33 -16.99
CA LYS A 178 -9.72 5.39 -16.53
C LYS A 178 -8.26 4.99 -16.74
N ALA A 179 -7.37 5.95 -17.03
CA ALA A 179 -5.97 5.66 -17.31
C ALA A 179 -5.24 4.94 -16.15
N THR A 180 -5.57 5.27 -14.90
CA THR A 180 -5.05 4.60 -13.70
C THR A 180 -5.49 3.15 -13.60
N ILE A 181 -6.76 2.87 -13.90
CA ILE A 181 -7.33 1.51 -13.96
C ILE A 181 -6.65 0.69 -15.07
N ARG A 182 -6.53 1.26 -16.28
CA ARG A 182 -5.84 0.58 -17.39
C ARG A 182 -4.40 0.25 -17.03
N TRP A 183 -3.69 1.18 -16.39
CA TRP A 183 -2.32 0.96 -15.94
C TRP A 183 -2.25 -0.17 -14.90
N ALA A 184 -3.11 -0.16 -13.88
CA ALA A 184 -3.16 -1.23 -12.89
C ALA A 184 -3.49 -2.59 -13.51
N ALA A 185 -4.38 -2.65 -14.50
CA ALA A 185 -4.70 -3.87 -15.24
C ALA A 185 -3.48 -4.41 -16.01
N TYR A 186 -2.76 -3.56 -16.75
CA TYR A 186 -1.53 -3.98 -17.43
C TYR A 186 -0.47 -4.47 -16.44
N LEU A 187 -0.28 -3.79 -15.30
CA LEU A 187 0.64 -4.25 -14.26
C LEU A 187 0.25 -5.62 -13.72
N ALA A 188 -1.03 -5.85 -13.45
CA ALA A 188 -1.55 -7.12 -12.95
C ALA A 188 -1.36 -8.26 -13.95
N LEU A 189 -1.74 -8.04 -15.21
CA LEU A 189 -1.56 -9.02 -16.30
C LEU A 189 -0.08 -9.35 -16.53
N ALA A 190 0.77 -8.33 -16.59
CA ALA A 190 2.21 -8.55 -16.72
C ALA A 190 2.75 -9.35 -15.54
N ARG A 191 2.26 -9.13 -14.32
CA ARG A 191 2.63 -9.95 -13.17
C ARG A 191 2.20 -11.41 -13.31
N LEU A 192 1.05 -11.66 -13.94
CA LEU A 192 0.56 -13.01 -14.25
C LEU A 192 1.25 -13.65 -15.47
N GLY A 193 2.25 -12.97 -16.07
CA GLY A 193 3.00 -13.49 -17.22
C GLY A 193 2.32 -13.27 -18.57
N ASP A 194 1.38 -12.32 -18.67
CA ASP A 194 0.79 -11.94 -19.97
C ASP A 194 1.81 -11.16 -20.81
N GLU A 195 2.33 -11.82 -21.85
CA GLU A 195 3.36 -11.27 -22.75
C GLU A 195 2.91 -9.98 -23.45
N GLU A 196 1.65 -9.87 -23.86
CA GLU A 196 1.15 -8.65 -24.50
C GLU A 196 1.18 -7.48 -23.51
N ALA A 197 0.76 -7.71 -22.26
CA ALA A 197 0.82 -6.70 -21.22
C ALA A 197 2.26 -6.28 -20.90
N ILE A 198 3.21 -7.23 -20.84
CA ILE A 198 4.65 -6.96 -20.65
C ILE A 198 5.16 -6.05 -21.78
N ASP A 199 4.92 -6.43 -23.03
CA ASP A 199 5.33 -5.64 -24.20
C ASP A 199 4.73 -4.23 -24.17
N ARG A 200 3.45 -4.11 -23.81
CA ARG A 200 2.77 -2.81 -23.70
C ARG A 200 3.38 -1.93 -22.62
N LEU A 201 3.73 -2.49 -21.46
CA LEU A 201 4.41 -1.74 -20.41
C LEU A 201 5.78 -1.25 -20.90
N ILE A 202 6.59 -2.15 -21.47
CA ILE A 202 7.92 -1.83 -22.03
C ILE A 202 7.83 -0.72 -23.07
N GLN A 203 6.91 -0.83 -24.04
CA GLN A 203 6.70 0.19 -25.08
C GLN A 203 6.33 1.55 -24.49
N LYS A 204 5.48 1.57 -23.46
CA LYS A 204 5.01 2.81 -22.85
C LYS A 204 6.12 3.53 -22.07
N VAL A 205 7.08 2.79 -21.50
CA VAL A 205 8.16 3.38 -20.70
C VAL A 205 9.44 3.64 -21.50
N ASN A 206 9.65 2.96 -22.63
CA ASN A 206 10.85 3.08 -23.48
C ASN A 206 11.12 4.49 -24.06
N GLY A 207 10.21 5.44 -23.93
CA GLY A 207 10.38 6.83 -24.35
C GLY A 207 10.42 7.84 -23.20
N LEU A 208 10.32 7.40 -21.95
CA LEU A 208 10.30 8.29 -20.80
C LEU A 208 11.71 8.64 -20.36
N THR A 209 12.00 9.92 -20.18
CA THR A 209 13.21 10.36 -19.48
C THR A 209 13.06 10.05 -18.00
N VAL A 210 13.97 9.25 -17.45
CA VAL A 210 13.94 8.93 -16.02
C VAL A 210 14.31 10.16 -15.19
N ASN A 211 13.39 10.53 -14.30
CA ASN A 211 13.49 11.65 -13.35
C ASN A 211 12.78 11.24 -12.04
N SER A 212 12.69 12.16 -11.06
CA SER A 212 12.00 11.89 -9.78
C SER A 212 10.57 11.35 -9.97
N ASP A 213 9.77 11.98 -10.82
CA ASP A 213 8.36 11.59 -11.04
C ASP A 213 8.27 10.17 -11.58
N VAL A 214 9.10 9.81 -12.57
CA VAL A 214 9.16 8.44 -13.10
C VAL A 214 9.60 7.45 -12.02
N VAL A 215 10.62 7.81 -11.24
CA VAL A 215 11.15 6.97 -10.15
C VAL A 215 10.10 6.70 -9.08
N TYR A 216 9.28 7.67 -8.70
CA TYR A 216 8.30 7.50 -7.62
C TYR A 216 6.93 7.01 -8.11
N ASP A 217 6.50 7.40 -9.31
CA ASP A 217 5.14 7.12 -9.78
C ASP A 217 5.06 5.92 -10.74
N ILE A 218 6.14 5.62 -11.47
CA ILE A 218 6.13 4.60 -12.53
C ILE A 218 6.93 3.36 -12.14
N LEU A 219 8.19 3.52 -11.71
CA LEU A 219 9.09 2.39 -11.45
C LEU A 219 8.59 1.41 -10.38
N PRO A 220 7.93 1.83 -9.29
CA PRO A 220 7.39 0.88 -8.31
C PRO A 220 6.30 -0.02 -8.91
N GLY A 221 5.55 0.51 -9.89
CA GLY A 221 4.60 -0.29 -10.67
C GLY A 221 5.29 -1.33 -11.55
N LEU A 222 6.38 -0.96 -12.23
CA LEU A 222 7.18 -1.87 -13.04
C LEU A 222 7.82 -2.97 -12.19
N ILE A 223 8.36 -2.62 -11.03
CA ILE A 223 8.95 -3.59 -10.09
C ILE A 223 7.92 -4.57 -9.55
N TYR A 224 6.70 -4.09 -9.33
CA TYR A 224 5.60 -4.93 -8.92
C TYR A 224 5.35 -6.09 -9.90
N THR A 225 5.65 -5.98 -11.20
CA THR A 225 5.36 -7.04 -12.18
C THR A 225 6.24 -8.28 -11.99
N ARG A 226 7.44 -8.15 -11.41
CA ARG A 226 8.41 -9.26 -11.29
C ARG A 226 8.75 -9.94 -12.61
N GLN A 227 8.71 -9.17 -13.71
CA GLN A 227 9.11 -9.66 -15.02
C GLN A 227 10.54 -9.22 -15.31
N LYS A 228 11.41 -10.17 -15.67
CA LYS A 228 12.85 -9.91 -15.85
C LYS A 228 13.08 -8.88 -16.95
N GLU A 229 12.31 -8.96 -18.03
CA GLU A 229 12.34 -8.05 -19.19
C GLU A 229 12.06 -6.61 -18.75
N VAL A 230 11.14 -6.44 -17.80
CA VAL A 230 10.82 -5.13 -17.22
C VAL A 230 11.95 -4.67 -16.30
N PHE A 231 12.54 -5.56 -15.50
CA PHE A 231 13.68 -5.24 -14.65
C PHE A 231 14.93 -4.88 -15.46
N ASP A 232 15.15 -5.51 -16.61
CA ASP A 232 16.29 -5.22 -17.50
C ASP A 232 16.26 -3.76 -17.99
N LEU A 233 15.07 -3.14 -18.11
CA LEU A 233 14.95 -1.70 -18.37
C LEU A 233 15.51 -0.86 -17.23
N LEU A 234 15.19 -1.22 -15.98
CA LEU A 234 15.70 -0.52 -14.80
C LEU A 234 17.21 -0.72 -14.66
N VAL A 235 17.70 -1.93 -14.92
CA VAL A 235 19.14 -2.23 -14.92
C VAL A 235 19.87 -1.40 -15.96
N LYS A 236 19.32 -1.23 -17.17
CA LYS A 236 19.89 -0.34 -18.19
C LYS A 236 19.98 1.10 -17.68
N GLU A 237 18.95 1.60 -17.01
CA GLU A 237 18.92 2.96 -16.46
C GLU A 237 19.90 3.16 -15.29
N LEU A 238 20.37 2.09 -14.64
CA LEU A 238 21.48 2.21 -13.68
C LEU A 238 22.73 2.78 -14.33
N TYR A 239 22.97 2.57 -15.63
CA TYR A 239 24.15 3.06 -16.35
C TYR A 239 24.02 4.51 -16.84
N ASN A 240 22.83 5.10 -16.73
CA ASN A 240 22.62 6.51 -17.06
C ASN A 240 23.26 7.40 -15.98
N ASP A 241 24.06 8.37 -16.40
CA ASP A 241 24.80 9.28 -15.52
C ASP A 241 24.15 10.67 -15.42
N GLU A 242 23.03 10.90 -16.11
CA GLU A 242 22.21 12.10 -16.00
C GLU A 242 21.73 12.34 -14.56
N ARG A 243 21.61 13.62 -14.20
CA ARG A 243 21.23 14.05 -12.85
C ARG A 243 19.85 14.68 -12.87
N ASN A 244 18.83 13.85 -13.05
CA ASN A 244 17.44 14.27 -13.20
C ASN A 244 16.57 13.89 -11.99
N CYS A 245 17.17 13.37 -10.90
CA CYS A 245 16.45 12.94 -9.71
C CYS A 245 16.80 13.80 -8.49
N GLU A 246 15.87 13.87 -7.55
CA GLU A 246 16.01 14.60 -6.29
C GLU A 246 16.60 13.70 -5.18
N PRO A 247 17.47 14.25 -4.31
CA PRO A 247 17.98 13.53 -3.15
C PRO A 247 16.87 13.26 -2.13
N ALA A 248 17.13 12.35 -1.19
CA ALA A 248 16.17 12.01 -0.13
C ALA A 248 16.05 13.11 0.91
N ASP A 249 17.15 13.82 1.12
CA ASP A 249 17.26 14.93 2.05
C ASP A 249 16.65 16.19 1.41
N PRO A 250 15.51 16.69 1.93
CA PRO A 250 14.85 17.87 1.38
C PRO A 250 15.69 19.16 1.52
N ASP A 251 16.71 19.16 2.39
CA ASP A 251 17.62 20.30 2.54
C ASP A 251 18.73 20.32 1.48
N GLN A 252 18.85 19.25 0.68
CA GLN A 252 19.78 19.16 -0.44
C GLN A 252 19.08 19.45 -1.77
N TYR A 253 19.38 20.58 -2.40
CA TYR A 253 18.75 20.98 -3.66
C TYR A 253 19.52 20.56 -4.92
N ARG A 254 20.53 19.68 -4.81
CA ARG A 254 21.36 19.29 -5.95
C ARG A 254 20.83 18.03 -6.61
N PRO A 255 20.49 18.07 -7.91
CA PRO A 255 20.08 16.88 -8.62
C PRO A 255 21.15 15.77 -8.55
N ILE A 256 20.68 14.55 -8.34
CA ILE A 256 21.46 13.33 -8.23
C ILE A 256 21.19 12.40 -9.41
N ARG A 257 22.03 11.37 -9.56
CA ARG A 257 21.81 10.31 -10.54
C ARG A 257 20.61 9.48 -10.14
N CYS A 258 19.69 9.25 -11.06
CA CYS A 258 18.52 8.39 -10.82
C CYS A 258 18.92 6.95 -10.49
N GLY A 259 20.08 6.49 -10.98
CA GLY A 259 20.65 5.18 -10.64
C GLY A 259 20.77 4.90 -9.14
N TYR A 260 20.90 5.93 -8.28
CA TYR A 260 20.90 5.72 -6.83
C TYR A 260 19.53 5.25 -6.31
N ARG A 261 18.44 5.82 -6.84
CA ARG A 261 17.07 5.44 -6.47
C ARG A 261 16.67 4.11 -7.08
N ILE A 262 17.05 3.89 -8.33
CA ILE A 262 16.80 2.61 -9.00
C ILE A 262 17.51 1.47 -8.28
N MET A 263 18.73 1.69 -7.78
CA MET A 263 19.47 0.72 -6.98
C MET A 263 18.72 0.36 -5.68
N GLU A 264 18.16 1.34 -4.96
CA GLU A 264 17.33 1.12 -3.76
C GLU A 264 16.10 0.27 -4.09
N LEU A 265 15.44 0.59 -5.21
CA LEU A 265 14.25 -0.09 -5.66
C LEU A 265 14.50 -1.55 -6.13
N LEU A 266 15.67 -1.82 -6.74
CA LEU A 266 16.04 -3.16 -7.22
C LEU A 266 16.55 -4.08 -6.11
N ALA A 267 17.26 -3.54 -5.12
CA ALA A 267 17.96 -4.30 -4.09
C ALA A 267 17.12 -5.36 -3.36
N PRO A 268 15.88 -5.10 -2.91
CA PRO A 268 15.08 -6.11 -2.21
C PRO A 268 14.50 -7.19 -3.12
N HIS A 269 14.77 -7.14 -4.43
CA HIS A 269 14.03 -7.88 -5.44
C HIS A 269 14.90 -8.69 -6.40
N VAL A 270 16.22 -8.61 -6.25
CA VAL A 270 17.20 -9.34 -7.05
C VAL A 270 18.01 -10.24 -6.14
N GLU A 271 18.08 -11.53 -6.47
CA GLU A 271 18.83 -12.51 -5.69
C GLU A 271 20.33 -12.22 -5.74
N GLY A 272 20.99 -12.24 -4.57
CA GLY A 272 22.44 -12.01 -4.48
C GLY A 272 22.88 -10.57 -4.76
N PHE A 273 21.96 -9.59 -4.67
CA PHE A 273 22.28 -8.17 -4.89
C PHE A 273 23.48 -7.72 -4.03
N PRO A 274 24.47 -6.98 -4.59
CA PRO A 274 25.78 -6.80 -3.97
C PRO A 274 25.82 -5.74 -2.85
N VAL A 275 24.69 -5.10 -2.55
CA VAL A 275 24.57 -4.10 -1.48
C VAL A 275 23.47 -4.56 -0.53
N ALA A 276 23.81 -4.67 0.75
CA ALA A 276 22.85 -5.08 1.76
C ALA A 276 21.74 -4.03 1.93
N VAL A 277 20.55 -4.49 2.29
CA VAL A 277 19.40 -3.67 2.64
C VAL A 277 19.21 -3.75 4.15
N SER A 278 19.06 -2.59 4.79
CA SER A 278 18.80 -2.46 6.22
C SER A 278 17.36 -2.90 6.57
N ALA A 279 17.05 -2.97 7.86
CA ALA A 279 15.71 -3.32 8.32
C ALA A 279 14.61 -2.32 7.89
N SER A 280 14.98 -1.06 7.60
CA SER A 280 14.04 -0.05 7.08
C SER A 280 13.79 -0.17 5.57
N GLY A 281 14.54 -1.02 4.86
CA GLY A 281 14.47 -1.11 3.40
C GLY A 281 15.47 -0.21 2.66
N ASP A 282 16.27 0.59 3.38
CA ASP A 282 17.31 1.44 2.80
C ASP A 282 18.59 0.64 2.55
N LEU A 283 19.40 1.07 1.58
CA LEU A 283 20.72 0.46 1.36
C LEU A 283 21.65 0.72 2.54
N ASP A 284 22.30 -0.33 3.04
CA ASP A 284 23.32 -0.22 4.08
C ASP A 284 24.66 0.22 3.47
N THR A 285 24.73 1.50 3.08
CA THR A 285 25.93 2.12 2.53
C THR A 285 26.04 3.59 2.89
N ARG A 286 27.27 4.04 3.15
CA ARG A 286 27.60 5.47 3.32
C ARG A 286 28.14 6.11 2.04
N ASN A 287 28.40 5.31 1.01
CA ASN A 287 29.03 5.76 -0.22
C ASN A 287 28.24 5.28 -1.44
N TYR A 288 27.13 5.96 -1.72
CA TYR A 288 26.24 5.66 -2.85
C TYR A 288 26.95 5.67 -4.20
N ARG A 289 27.98 6.50 -4.38
CA ARG A 289 28.77 6.51 -5.62
C ARG A 289 29.49 5.17 -5.83
N GLN A 290 30.17 4.68 -4.80
CA GLN A 290 30.88 3.40 -4.86
C GLN A 290 29.90 2.23 -4.95
N ALA A 291 28.77 2.29 -4.22
CA ALA A 291 27.71 1.30 -4.29
C ALA A 291 27.16 1.16 -5.72
N LEU A 292 26.83 2.28 -6.38
CA LEU A 292 26.32 2.26 -7.75
C LEU A 292 27.33 1.67 -8.74
N LEU A 293 28.63 1.95 -8.58
CA LEU A 293 29.68 1.34 -9.41
C LEU A 293 29.73 -0.17 -9.21
N GLY A 294 29.74 -0.64 -7.94
CA GLY A 294 29.74 -2.07 -7.63
C GLY A 294 28.49 -2.79 -8.14
N VAL A 295 27.31 -2.16 -8.07
CA VAL A 295 26.07 -2.70 -8.62
C VAL A 295 26.12 -2.82 -10.14
N ARG A 296 26.62 -1.79 -10.84
CA ARG A 296 26.83 -1.85 -12.31
C ARG A 296 27.76 -3.02 -12.67
N GLU A 297 28.92 -3.10 -12.02
CA GLU A 297 29.88 -4.19 -12.25
C GLU A 297 29.27 -5.57 -11.98
N TRP A 298 28.47 -5.70 -10.93
CA TRP A 298 27.78 -6.94 -10.60
C TRP A 298 26.76 -7.34 -11.68
N PHE A 299 25.91 -6.43 -12.16
CA PHE A 299 24.96 -6.75 -13.24
C PHE A 299 25.66 -7.09 -14.57
N ALA A 300 26.80 -6.45 -14.86
CA ALA A 300 27.61 -6.80 -16.02
C ALA A 300 28.18 -8.23 -15.91
N ALA A 301 28.55 -8.66 -14.70
CA ALA A 301 29.03 -10.03 -14.43
C ALA A 301 27.90 -11.06 -14.30
N ASN A 302 26.67 -10.63 -14.01
CA ASN A 302 25.50 -11.48 -13.77
C ASN A 302 24.32 -11.11 -14.70
N PRO A 303 24.45 -11.24 -16.04
CA PRO A 303 23.38 -10.89 -16.98
C PRO A 303 22.11 -11.75 -16.80
N ASN A 304 22.27 -12.95 -16.24
CA ASN A 304 21.21 -13.90 -15.94
C ASN A 304 20.80 -13.87 -14.46
N TYR A 305 20.89 -12.71 -13.81
CA TYR A 305 20.42 -12.53 -12.44
C TYR A 305 18.97 -13.01 -12.29
N GLN A 306 18.66 -13.53 -11.11
CA GLN A 306 17.32 -14.01 -10.76
C GLN A 306 16.61 -12.98 -9.90
N LEU A 307 15.30 -12.92 -10.04
CA LEU A 307 14.47 -12.13 -9.14
C LEU A 307 14.19 -12.96 -7.89
N THR A 308 14.14 -12.30 -6.73
CA THR A 308 13.68 -12.99 -5.53
C THR A 308 12.23 -13.37 -5.70
N GLU A 309 11.88 -14.60 -5.32
CA GLU A 309 10.49 -14.97 -5.12
C GLU A 309 9.79 -13.96 -4.21
N PRO A 310 8.50 -13.68 -4.42
CA PRO A 310 7.71 -12.91 -3.48
C PRO A 310 7.91 -13.50 -2.08
N ARG A 311 8.38 -12.70 -1.14
CA ARG A 311 8.28 -13.09 0.28
C ARG A 311 6.80 -12.96 0.61
N ASP A 312 6.16 -14.10 0.85
CA ASP A 312 4.82 -14.18 1.45
C ASP A 312 4.82 -13.50 2.82
#